data_AF-A0A1E3AP70-F1
#
_entry.id   AF-A0A1E3AP70-F1
#
_cell.length_a   1.000
_cell.length_b   1.000
_cell.length_c   1.000
_cell.angle_alpha   90.00
_cell.angle_beta   90.00
_cell.angle_gamma   90.00
#
_symmetry.space_group_name_H-M   'P 1'
#
loop_
_entity.id
_entity.type
_entity.pdbx_description
1 polymer ?
#
loop_
_entity_poly.entity_id
_entity_poly.type
_entity_poly.pdbx_seq_one_letter_code
_entity_poly.pdbx_strand_id
1 'polypeptide(L)' 'MLNQAAGDRAILAKQLNISPQQMKYVTHTEAGEGLIFYGNVVLPFVDRFPKDTELYRVMTTKPEEVGEA' A
#
# COMPACT_ATOMS: atom_id res chain seq x y z
N MET A 1 -1.09 -4.37 -3.88
CA MET A 1 -1.78 -4.65 -2.61
C MET A 1 -1.05 -3.92 -1.50
N LEU A 2 -1.71 -2.86 -0.99
CA LEU A 2 -1.29 -2.14 0.21
C LEU A 2 -1.69 -2.91 1.47
N ASN A 3 -1.52 -2.33 2.66
CA ASN A 3 -2.06 -2.91 3.89
C ASN A 3 -3.60 -3.08 3.79
N GLN A 4 -4.12 -4.25 4.15
CA GLN A 4 -5.54 -4.60 4.10
C GLN A 4 -5.98 -5.27 5.41
N ALA A 5 -7.27 -5.22 5.71
CA ALA A 5 -7.85 -5.93 6.85
C ALA A 5 -7.66 -7.45 6.72
N ALA A 6 -7.66 -8.16 7.85
CA ALA A 6 -7.29 -9.58 7.89
C ALA A 6 -8.19 -10.48 7.00
N GLY A 7 -9.50 -10.19 6.95
CA GLY A 7 -10.44 -10.91 6.07
C GLY A 7 -10.16 -10.67 4.59
N ASP A 8 -9.96 -9.40 4.20
CA ASP A 8 -9.70 -9.00 2.82
C ASP A 8 -8.36 -9.57 2.31
N ARG A 9 -7.34 -9.61 3.18
CA ARG A 9 -6.05 -10.25 2.88
C ARG A 9 -6.21 -11.72 2.50
N ALA A 10 -7.08 -12.47 3.18
CA ALA A 10 -7.29 -13.89 2.87
C ALA A 10 -7.97 -14.07 1.50
N ILE A 11 -8.93 -13.20 1.17
CA ILE A 11 -9.63 -13.20 -0.12
C ILE A 11 -8.65 -12.84 -1.24
N LEU A 12 -7.87 -11.78 -1.07
CA LEU A 12 -6.88 -11.32 -2.06
C LEU A 12 -5.73 -12.31 -2.24
N ALA A 13 -5.24 -12.93 -1.17
CA ALA A 13 -4.21 -13.97 -1.24
C ALA A 13 -4.66 -15.15 -2.08
N LYS A 14 -5.92 -15.57 -1.93
CA LYS A 14 -6.51 -16.66 -2.72
C LYS A 14 -6.68 -16.27 -4.20
N GLN A 15 -7.18 -15.06 -4.47
CA GLN A 15 -7.40 -14.57 -5.84
C GLN A 15 -6.09 -14.36 -6.61
N LEU A 16 -5.05 -13.86 -5.94
CA LEU A 16 -3.77 -13.51 -6.54
C LEU A 16 -2.70 -14.60 -6.39
N ASN A 17 -3.08 -15.80 -5.91
CA ASN A 17 -2.18 -16.93 -5.65
C ASN A 17 -0.93 -16.56 -4.81
N ILE A 18 -1.11 -15.71 -3.80
CA ILE A 18 -0.01 -15.24 -2.95
C ILE A 18 0.32 -16.32 -1.93
N SER A 19 1.59 -16.71 -1.87
CA SER A 19 2.05 -17.69 -0.88
C SER A 19 2.02 -17.11 0.55
N PRO A 20 1.88 -17.96 1.59
CA PRO A 20 1.95 -17.51 2.98
C PRO A 20 3.26 -16.78 3.34
N GLN A 21 4.37 -17.07 2.65
CA GLN A 21 5.64 -16.39 2.85
C GLN A 21 5.63 -14.97 2.28
N GLN A 22 5.05 -14.76 1.10
CA GLN A 22 4.87 -13.43 0.51
C GLN A 22 3.92 -12.56 1.34
N MET A 23 2.91 -13.17 1.98
CA MET A 23 1.99 -12.47 2.87
C MET A 23 2.69 -11.84 4.09
N LYS A 24 3.81 -12.40 4.56
CA LYS A 24 4.60 -11.81 5.67
C LYS A 24 5.20 -10.45 5.33
N TYR A 25 5.41 -10.16 4.05
CA TYR A 25 5.90 -8.85 3.61
C TYR A 25 4.81 -7.76 3.63
N VAL A 26 3.54 -8.13 3.78
CA VAL A 26 2.41 -7.17 3.70
C VAL A 26 1.76 -6.93 5.05
N THR A 27 2.02 -7.76 6.06
CA THR A 27 1.34 -7.72 7.36
C THR A 27 1.75 -6.57 8.28
N HIS A 28 2.84 -5.84 7.97
CA HIS A 28 3.35 -4.72 8.76
C HIS A 28 3.81 -3.57 7.86
N THR A 29 3.02 -3.24 6.84
CA THR A 29 3.33 -2.19 5.88
C THR A 29 2.83 -0.85 6.38
N GLU A 30 3.69 0.17 6.35
CA GLU A 30 3.27 1.56 6.59
C GLU A 30 2.50 2.11 5.38
N ALA A 31 1.92 3.30 5.54
CA ALA A 31 1.29 3.99 4.42
C ALA A 31 2.31 4.22 3.29
N GLY A 32 1.94 3.85 2.05
CA GLY A 32 2.85 3.91 0.90
C GLY A 32 3.62 2.61 0.64
N GLU A 33 3.49 1.57 1.47
CA GLU A 33 4.17 0.29 1.28
C GLU A 33 3.22 -0.83 0.85
N GLY A 34 3.71 -1.77 0.04
CA GLY A 34 2.91 -2.91 -0.38
C GLY A 34 3.54 -3.79 -1.47
N LEU A 35 2.70 -4.48 -2.22
CA LEU A 35 3.08 -5.34 -3.36
C LEU A 35 2.53 -4.81 -4.69
N ILE A 36 3.36 -4.81 -5.74
CA ILE A 36 2.93 -4.63 -7.13
C ILE A 36 2.84 -6.01 -7.80
N PHE A 37 1.77 -6.23 -8.55
CA PHE A 37 1.54 -7.45 -9.33
C PHE A 37 1.69 -7.10 -10.82
N TYR A 38 2.62 -7.76 -11.51
CA TYR A 38 2.82 -7.63 -12.95
C TYR A 38 2.93 -9.02 -13.58
N GLY A 39 1.81 -9.49 -14.16
CA GLY A 39 1.70 -10.86 -14.65
C GLY A 39 1.91 -11.88 -13.52
N ASN A 40 2.99 -12.65 -13.61
CA ASN A 40 3.40 -13.64 -12.60
C ASN A 40 4.44 -13.11 -11.60
N VAL A 41 4.87 -11.85 -11.73
CA VAL A 41 5.89 -11.24 -10.87
C VAL A 41 5.20 -10.45 -9.76
N VAL A 42 5.68 -10.65 -8.53
CA VAL A 42 5.24 -9.92 -7.34
C VAL A 42 6.44 -9.16 -6.79
N LEU A 43 6.36 -7.84 -6.72
CA LEU A 43 7.44 -6.96 -6.25
C LEU A 43 7.00 -6.20 -5.00
N PRO A 44 7.79 -6.21 -3.91
CA PRO A 44 7.58 -5.26 -2.83
C PRO A 44 7.93 -3.84 -3.30
N PHE A 45 7.17 -2.85 -2.84
CA PHE A 45 7.46 -1.45 -3.09
C PHE A 45 7.27 -0.60 -1.84
N VAL A 46 7.97 0.53 -1.82
CA VAL A 46 7.87 1.59 -0.82
C VAL A 46 7.76 2.90 -1.57
N ASP A 47 6.67 3.63 -1.38
CA ASP A 47 6.45 4.96 -1.94
C ASP A 47 6.56 6.01 -0.83
N ARG A 48 7.66 6.77 -0.85
CA ARG A 48 7.89 7.93 0.02
C ARG A 48 7.58 9.20 -0.76
N PHE A 49 6.29 9.41 -1.01
CA PHE A 49 5.85 10.53 -1.83
C PHE A 49 6.24 11.89 -1.19
N PRO A 50 6.82 12.83 -1.96
CA PRO A 50 7.25 14.12 -1.42
C PRO A 50 6.06 15.00 -1.00
N LYS A 51 6.00 15.34 0.29
CA LYS A 51 4.88 16.07 0.91
C LYS A 51 4.94 17.59 0.73
N ASP A 52 6.11 18.11 0.37
CA ASP A 52 6.38 19.53 0.11
C ASP A 52 5.99 19.96 -1.30
N THR A 53 5.18 19.17 -1.99
CA THR A 53 4.75 19.43 -3.37
C THR A 53 3.30 19.91 -3.41
N GLU A 54 3.03 20.83 -4.33
CA GLU A 54 1.67 21.22 -4.71
C GLU A 54 0.80 20.02 -5.09
N LEU A 55 1.41 19.02 -5.74
CA LEU A 55 0.75 17.79 -6.10
C LEU A 55 0.27 17.02 -4.87
N TYR A 56 1.11 16.87 -3.83
CA TYR A 56 0.69 16.22 -2.59
C TYR A 56 -0.46 16.97 -1.91
N ARG A 57 -0.40 18.31 -1.90
CA ARG A 57 -1.43 19.16 -1.30
C ARG A 57 -2.81 18.91 -1.92
N VAL A 58 -2.86 18.70 -3.23
CA VAL A 58 -4.10 18.46 -3.97
C VAL A 58 -4.56 17.00 -3.88
N MET A 59 -3.63 16.05 -3.79
CA MET A 59 -3.93 14.61 -3.93
C MET A 59 -4.09 13.87 -2.60
N THR A 60 -3.60 14.41 -1.48
CA THR A 60 -3.68 13.72 -0.19
C THR A 60 -5.13 13.60 0.30
N THR A 61 -5.44 12.46 0.91
CA THR A 61 -6.73 12.22 1.59
C THR A 61 -6.66 12.48 3.09
N LYS A 62 -5.54 13.01 3.58
CA LYS A 62 -5.31 13.36 4.99
C LYS A 62 -5.53 14.86 5.18
N PRO A 63 -6.75 15.32 5.49
CA PRO A 63 -7.04 16.75 5.61
C PRO A 63 -6.17 17.43 6.68
N GLU A 64 -5.77 16.72 7.73
CA GLU A 64 -4.89 17.22 8.79
C GLU A 64 -3.47 17.56 8.32
N GLU A 65 -3.02 17.05 7.17
CA GLU A 65 -1.69 17.34 6.62
C GLU A 65 -1.67 18.57 5.71
N VAL A 66 -2.84 19.11 5.34
CA VAL A 66 -3.00 20.23 4.40
C VAL A 66 -3.88 21.37 4.93
N GLY A 67 -4.55 21.17 6.06
CA GLY A 67 -5.35 22.21 6.71
C GLY A 67 -4.46 23.34 7.22
N GLU A 68 -4.81 24.58 6.85
CA GLU A 68 -4.29 25.78 7.53
C GLU A 68 -4.73 25.74 9.01
N ALA A 69 -3.78 26.01 9.90
CA ALA A 69 -4.07 26.30 11.31
C ALA A 69 -4.69 27.70 11.46
#